data_AF-A0A7K6QW38-F1
#
_entry.id   AF-A0A7K6QW38-F1
#
_cell.length_a   1.000
_cell.length_b   1.000
_cell.length_c   1.000
_cell.angle_alpha   90.00
_cell.angle_beta   90.00
_cell.angle_gamma   90.00
#
_symmetry.space_group_name_H-M   'P 1'
#
loop_
_entity.id
_entity.type
_entity.pdbx_description
1 polymer ?
#
loop_
_entity_poly.entity_id
_entity_poly.type
_entity_poly.pdbx_seq_one_letter_code
_entity_poly.pdbx_strand_id
1 'polypeptide(L)'
;LVRLCHQLALECEELPLPFHRQVLVAGGHHVSLLYKFLVPCLCIEASYSYHDSPRRKRCPFRDRPDAYGPELWSSVHFHDYSTSSKDQMAMVLSASCPLHPQATLCWRETADEAAPCHDIPNSTASEEEQVYTLDSVDVHPQLCFRFSYKNSSHVECPHRPETAWNVSVSVWGLQLQLHLTSRIPAAFSAALCQRRAGQCEPEAPLYTVTQPEGSTPGELALLLPVQVLGSCVLVSDHCAGICAVGRPQHGPPLTQPLSQVWRSDVHFARKQLLCPDGERGS
;
A
#
# COMPACT_ATOMS: atom_id res chain seq x y z
N LEU A 1 13.85 30.21 30.67
CA LEU A 1 14.18 28.97 29.95
C LEU A 1 13.15 28.76 28.86
N VAL A 2 13.59 28.43 27.64
CA VAL A 2 12.72 28.18 26.48
C VAL A 2 13.18 26.91 25.80
N ARG A 3 12.23 26.05 25.39
CA ARG A 3 12.49 24.84 24.62
C ARG A 3 11.37 24.57 23.61
N LEU A 4 11.67 23.73 22.62
CA LEU A 4 10.66 23.10 21.77
C LEU A 4 10.20 21.78 22.41
N CYS A 5 8.95 21.41 22.15
CA CYS A 5 8.36 20.14 22.57
C CYS A 5 7.21 19.74 21.63
N HIS A 6 6.87 18.45 21.60
CA HIS A 6 5.66 17.95 20.96
C HIS A 6 4.52 17.91 21.97
N GLN A 7 3.48 18.70 21.74
CA GLN A 7 2.30 18.71 22.59
C GLN A 7 1.40 17.52 22.25
N LEU A 8 1.42 16.53 23.13
CA LEU A 8 0.47 15.42 23.12
C LEU A 8 -0.77 15.78 23.96
N ALA A 9 -1.61 14.81 24.30
CA ALA A 9 -2.90 15.04 24.96
C ALA A 9 -2.79 15.93 26.22
N LEU A 10 -1.85 15.62 27.13
CA LEU A 10 -1.73 16.33 28.42
C LEU A 10 -0.34 16.96 28.63
N GLU A 11 0.69 16.39 28.01
CA GLU A 11 2.08 16.73 28.29
C GLU A 11 2.81 17.24 27.04
N CYS A 12 3.89 17.98 27.27
CA CYS A 12 4.80 18.37 26.21
C CYS A 12 6.01 17.46 26.26
N GLU A 13 6.08 16.52 25.32
CA GLU A 13 7.19 15.59 25.21
C GLU A 13 8.41 16.27 24.59
N GLU A 14 9.58 15.84 25.04
CA GLU A 14 10.85 16.37 24.55
C GLU A 14 11.09 15.91 23.12
N LEU A 15 11.68 16.81 22.32
CA LEU A 15 12.10 16.43 20.97
C LEU A 15 13.22 15.39 21.05
N PRO A 16 13.33 14.50 20.03
CA PRO A 16 14.47 13.62 19.93
C PRO A 16 15.77 14.42 19.74
N LEU A 17 16.89 13.84 20.19
CA LEU A 17 18.22 14.39 19.92
C LEU A 17 18.47 14.44 18.39
N PRO A 18 19.17 15.46 17.87
CA PRO A 18 19.85 16.57 18.57
C PRO A 18 18.97 17.81 18.80
N PHE A 19 17.65 17.73 18.59
CA PHE A 19 16.74 18.87 18.66
C PHE A 19 16.27 19.19 20.08
N HIS A 20 16.47 18.27 21.04
CA HIS A 20 16.36 18.57 22.45
C HIS A 20 17.36 19.68 22.82
N ARG A 21 16.86 20.90 23.02
CA ARG A 21 17.66 22.01 23.56
C ARG A 21 16.81 22.94 24.41
N GLN A 22 17.30 23.25 25.61
CA GLN A 22 16.75 24.28 26.47
C GLN A 22 17.72 25.47 26.52
N VAL A 23 17.19 26.68 26.32
CA VAL A 23 18.00 27.90 26.25
C VAL A 23 17.51 28.91 27.29
N LEU A 24 18.44 29.57 27.97
CA LEU A 24 18.14 30.72 28.81
C LEU A 24 18.10 31.97 27.93
N VAL A 25 16.96 32.67 27.93
CA VAL A 25 16.74 33.86 27.10
C VAL A 25 16.47 35.04 28.03
N ALA A 26 17.24 36.11 27.88
CA ALA A 26 16.99 37.36 28.58
C ALA A 26 15.76 38.07 28.00
N GLY A 27 15.04 38.85 28.81
CA GLY A 27 13.86 39.58 28.37
C GLY A 27 14.15 40.46 27.14
N GLY A 28 13.23 40.49 26.18
CA GLY A 28 13.35 41.29 24.94
C GLY A 28 14.31 40.75 23.88
N HIS A 29 14.92 39.58 24.08
CA HIS A 29 15.83 38.95 23.11
C HIS A 29 15.14 37.85 22.31
N HIS A 30 15.63 37.62 21.09
CA HIS A 30 15.20 36.53 20.22
C HIS A 30 16.15 35.33 20.36
N VAL A 31 15.62 34.13 20.15
CA VAL A 31 16.39 32.88 20.14
C VAL A 31 15.98 32.03 18.93
N SER A 32 16.95 31.35 18.33
CA SER A 32 16.71 30.36 17.28
C SER A 32 16.77 28.96 17.87
N LEU A 33 15.71 28.18 17.68
CA LEU A 33 15.61 26.79 18.12
C LEU A 33 15.54 25.90 16.88
N LEU A 34 16.29 24.80 16.89
CA LEU A 34 16.35 23.86 15.79
C LEU A 34 15.22 22.84 15.92
N TYR A 35 14.63 22.47 14.79
CA TYR A 35 13.58 21.44 14.69
C TYR A 35 13.83 20.56 13.47
N LYS A 36 13.24 19.36 13.48
CA LYS A 36 13.36 18.41 12.37
C LYS A 36 12.30 18.63 11.29
N PHE A 37 11.04 18.74 11.72
CA PHE A 37 9.87 18.90 10.87
C PHE A 37 8.91 19.91 11.48
N LEU A 38 8.27 20.71 10.64
CA LEU A 38 7.10 21.50 11.01
C LEU A 38 5.88 20.59 11.10
N VAL A 39 5.30 20.48 12.29
CA VAL A 39 4.15 19.61 12.56
C VAL A 39 3.13 20.30 13.49
N PRO A 40 1.84 19.92 13.46
CA PRO A 40 0.79 20.61 14.20
C PRO A 40 0.99 20.65 15.72
N CYS A 41 1.64 19.63 16.28
CA CYS A 41 1.91 19.52 17.70
C CYS A 41 3.23 20.17 18.15
N LEU A 42 4.01 20.77 17.25
CA LEU A 42 5.25 21.44 17.63
C LEU A 42 4.94 22.74 18.37
N CYS A 43 5.38 22.82 19.63
CA CYS A 43 5.08 23.92 20.53
C CYS A 43 6.35 24.47 21.19
N ILE A 44 6.25 25.72 21.63
CA ILE A 44 7.28 26.43 22.39
C ILE A 44 6.81 26.45 23.84
N GLU A 45 7.63 25.89 24.72
CA GLU A 45 7.42 25.96 26.17
C GLU A 45 8.46 26.91 26.79
N ALA A 46 7.96 27.84 27.61
CA ALA A 46 8.78 28.82 28.31
C ALA A 46 8.45 28.85 29.80
N SER A 47 9.48 28.97 30.63
CA SER A 47 9.36 29.12 32.08
C SER A 47 10.45 30.07 32.60
N TYR A 48 10.27 30.59 33.81
CA TYR A 48 11.36 31.32 34.46
C TYR A 48 12.44 30.33 34.96
N SER A 49 13.61 30.85 35.34
CA SER A 49 14.73 30.02 35.80
C SER A 49 14.63 29.61 37.27
N TYR A 50 13.65 30.12 38.03
CA TYR A 50 13.45 29.77 39.43
C TYR A 50 12.59 28.50 39.59
N HIS A 51 12.74 27.84 40.74
CA HIS A 51 12.06 26.59 41.09
C HIS A 51 10.54 26.73 41.06
N ASP A 52 9.84 25.70 40.58
CA ASP A 52 8.37 25.66 40.41
C ASP A 52 7.77 26.82 39.59
N SER A 53 8.55 27.44 38.71
CA SER A 53 8.01 28.47 37.84
C SER A 53 6.94 27.87 36.89
N PRO A 54 5.80 28.57 36.71
CA PRO A 54 4.74 28.09 35.83
C PRO A 54 5.25 28.04 34.39
N ARG A 55 5.00 26.92 33.72
CA ARG A 55 5.34 26.72 32.31
C ARG A 55 4.21 27.27 31.44
N ARG A 56 4.54 28.15 30.50
CA ARG A 56 3.63 28.64 29.47
C ARG A 56 3.97 27.97 28.15
N LYS A 57 2.93 27.59 27.41
CA LYS A 57 3.06 26.87 26.13
C LYS A 57 2.33 27.61 25.02
N ARG A 58 2.93 27.64 23.83
CA ARG A 58 2.30 28.16 22.61
C ARG A 58 2.58 27.23 21.43
N CYS A 59 1.54 26.86 20.69
CA CYS A 59 1.61 25.97 19.55
C CYS A 59 1.28 26.75 18.27
N PRO A 60 2.28 27.34 17.59
CA PRO A 60 2.03 28.25 16.47
C PRO A 60 1.51 27.55 15.20
N PHE A 61 1.72 26.23 15.07
CA PHE A 61 1.40 25.47 13.84
C PHE A 61 0.09 24.68 13.90
N ARG A 62 -0.56 24.61 15.07
CA ARG A 62 -1.78 23.81 15.29
C ARG A 62 -2.89 24.12 14.27
N ASP A 63 -3.09 25.41 14.02
CA ASP A 63 -4.17 25.94 13.17
C ASP A 63 -3.65 26.49 11.83
N ARG A 64 -2.40 26.17 11.46
CA ARG A 64 -1.75 26.69 10.24
C ARG A 64 -1.33 25.56 9.31
N PRO A 65 -2.28 24.97 8.55
CA PRO A 65 -1.97 23.85 7.67
C PRO A 65 -1.03 24.16 6.51
N ASP A 66 -1.02 25.43 6.12
CA ASP A 66 -0.10 26.03 5.16
C ASP A 66 1.37 25.99 5.60
N ALA A 67 1.64 25.92 6.92
CA ALA A 67 2.99 26.07 7.45
C ALA A 67 3.86 24.82 7.30
N TYR A 68 3.29 23.62 7.26
CA TYR A 68 4.05 22.37 7.24
C TYR A 68 4.27 21.76 5.85
N GLY A 69 3.41 22.07 4.88
CA GLY A 69 3.57 21.58 3.50
C GLY A 69 3.81 20.04 3.44
N PRO A 70 4.86 19.58 2.73
CA PRO A 70 5.21 18.15 2.64
C PRO A 70 5.91 17.60 3.89
N GLU A 71 6.38 18.45 4.82
CA GLU A 71 7.07 18.00 6.03
C GLU A 71 6.16 17.22 6.97
N LEU A 72 4.85 17.47 6.94
CA LEU A 72 3.86 16.72 7.71
C LEU A 72 4.01 15.22 7.43
N TRP A 73 3.91 14.82 6.18
CA TRP A 73 3.97 13.40 5.78
C TRP A 73 5.38 12.84 5.91
N SER A 74 6.41 13.66 5.73
CA SER A 74 7.80 13.27 5.98
C SER A 74 8.08 12.91 7.45
N SER A 75 7.25 13.40 8.37
CA SER A 75 7.32 13.08 9.81
C SER A 75 6.53 11.83 10.20
N VAL A 76 5.77 11.25 9.26
CA VAL A 76 4.91 10.09 9.48
C VAL A 76 5.61 8.83 8.95
N HIS A 77 5.48 7.75 9.68
CA HIS A 77 5.88 6.41 9.26
C HIS A 77 4.65 5.55 9.01
N PHE A 78 4.64 4.89 7.86
CA PHE A 78 3.60 3.96 7.47
C PHE A 78 4.14 2.54 7.54
N HIS A 79 3.38 1.66 8.18
CA HIS A 79 3.72 0.25 8.28
C HIS A 79 2.59 -0.58 7.67
N ASP A 80 2.93 -1.33 6.63
CA ASP A 80 1.99 -2.21 5.94
C ASP A 80 1.77 -3.50 6.74
N TYR A 81 0.52 -3.75 7.10
CA TYR A 81 0.02 -4.96 7.77
C TYR A 81 -1.02 -5.68 6.92
N SER A 82 -1.11 -5.35 5.63
CA SER A 82 -2.08 -5.96 4.71
C SER A 82 -1.84 -7.46 4.62
N THR A 83 -2.92 -8.25 4.68
CA THR A 83 -2.82 -9.70 4.60
C THR A 83 -3.75 -10.24 3.53
N SER A 84 -3.16 -10.84 2.48
CA SER A 84 -3.94 -11.45 1.41
C SER A 84 -4.79 -12.65 1.89
N SER A 85 -4.45 -13.26 3.03
CA SER A 85 -5.22 -14.38 3.61
C SER A 85 -6.53 -13.97 4.27
N LYS A 86 -6.72 -12.68 4.55
CA LYS A 86 -7.92 -12.14 5.21
C LYS A 86 -8.71 -11.20 4.30
N ASP A 87 -8.36 -11.11 3.01
CA ASP A 87 -8.92 -10.16 2.06
C ASP A 87 -8.97 -8.73 2.64
N GLN A 88 -7.89 -8.31 3.31
CA GLN A 88 -7.83 -7.08 4.08
C GLN A 88 -6.57 -6.28 3.76
N MET A 89 -6.77 -5.00 3.38
CA MET A 89 -5.70 -4.01 3.36
C MET A 89 -5.63 -3.31 4.71
N ALA A 90 -4.42 -3.21 5.27
CA ALA A 90 -4.21 -2.61 6.58
C ALA A 90 -2.90 -1.82 6.61
N MET A 91 -2.97 -0.61 7.16
CA MET A 91 -1.81 0.27 7.31
C MET A 91 -1.82 0.88 8.70
N VAL A 92 -0.70 0.80 9.41
CA VAL A 92 -0.52 1.46 10.70
C VAL A 92 0.22 2.78 10.49
N LEU A 93 -0.32 3.84 11.07
CA LEU A 93 0.26 5.17 11.05
C LEU A 93 0.99 5.45 12.36
N SER A 94 2.26 5.83 12.27
CA SER A 94 3.09 6.22 13.41
C SER A 94 3.62 7.63 13.21
N ALA A 95 3.22 8.56 14.07
CA ALA A 95 3.61 9.97 13.99
C ALA A 95 3.93 10.54 15.37
N SER A 96 4.78 11.57 15.41
CA SER A 96 5.05 12.29 16.67
C SER A 96 3.88 13.14 17.15
N CYS A 97 2.90 13.41 16.29
CA CYS A 97 1.68 14.13 16.63
C CYS A 97 0.47 13.17 16.59
N PRO A 98 -0.55 13.39 17.43
CA PRO A 98 -1.82 12.64 17.36
C PRO A 98 -2.62 13.12 16.15
N LEU A 99 -2.34 12.53 14.98
CA LEU A 99 -2.98 12.85 13.71
C LEU A 99 -4.07 11.81 13.44
N HIS A 100 -5.23 12.25 12.95
CA HIS A 100 -6.28 11.35 12.46
C HIS A 100 -6.62 11.72 11.02
N PRO A 101 -5.74 11.40 10.05
CA PRO A 101 -6.07 11.55 8.64
C PRO A 101 -7.23 10.64 8.23
N GLN A 102 -7.99 11.05 7.21
CA GLN A 102 -8.91 10.16 6.51
C GLN A 102 -8.13 9.34 5.48
N ALA A 103 -8.31 8.03 5.45
CA ALA A 103 -7.70 7.14 4.47
C ALA A 103 -8.73 6.63 3.46
N THR A 104 -8.37 6.64 2.17
CA THR A 104 -9.16 6.15 1.04
C THR A 104 -8.28 5.33 0.12
N LEU A 105 -8.83 4.45 -0.73
CA LEU A 105 -8.02 3.75 -1.73
C LEU A 105 -7.90 4.56 -3.02
N CYS A 106 -6.76 4.41 -3.69
CA CYS A 106 -6.52 4.92 -5.02
C CYS A 106 -5.74 3.89 -5.85
N TRP A 107 -5.88 3.96 -7.17
CA TRP A 107 -5.20 3.11 -8.13
C TRP A 107 -4.08 3.84 -8.86
N ARG A 108 -2.87 3.29 -8.80
CA ARG A 108 -1.69 3.85 -9.45
C ARG A 108 -1.45 3.17 -10.80
N GLU A 109 -1.35 3.97 -11.87
CA GLU A 109 -1.26 3.44 -13.25
C GLU A 109 0.02 2.62 -13.50
N THR A 110 1.12 2.98 -12.85
CA THR A 110 2.39 2.25 -12.91
C THR A 110 2.98 2.12 -11.51
N ALA A 111 3.98 1.25 -11.33
CA ALA A 111 4.68 1.12 -10.05
C ALA A 111 5.65 2.29 -9.75
N ASP A 112 5.70 3.32 -10.60
CA ASP A 112 6.52 4.52 -10.39
C ASP A 112 5.90 5.41 -9.30
N GLU A 113 6.70 5.86 -8.34
CA GLU A 113 6.27 6.76 -7.26
C GLU A 113 5.74 8.11 -7.76
N ALA A 114 6.19 8.57 -8.93
CA ALA A 114 5.72 9.81 -9.54
C ALA A 114 4.38 9.64 -10.29
N ALA A 115 3.89 8.41 -10.48
CA ALA A 115 2.69 8.16 -11.24
C ALA A 115 1.44 8.67 -10.48
N PRO A 116 0.48 9.28 -11.20
CA PRO A 116 -0.77 9.72 -10.60
C PRO A 116 -1.55 8.53 -10.02
N CYS A 117 -2.15 8.76 -8.85
CA CYS A 117 -3.07 7.81 -8.22
C CYS A 117 -4.51 8.27 -8.42
N HIS A 118 -5.33 7.44 -9.06
CA HIS A 118 -6.72 7.73 -9.35
C HIS A 118 -7.63 7.26 -8.22
N ASP A 119 -8.52 8.14 -7.77
CA ASP A 119 -9.37 7.86 -6.63
C ASP A 119 -10.39 6.76 -6.89
N ILE A 120 -10.56 5.89 -5.89
CA ILE A 120 -11.61 4.89 -5.88
C ILE A 120 -12.74 5.40 -4.98
N PRO A 121 -13.96 5.63 -5.51
CA PRO A 121 -15.08 6.13 -4.71
C PRO A 121 -15.48 5.11 -3.64
N ASN A 122 -16.08 5.55 -2.53
CA ASN A 122 -16.58 4.67 -1.44
C ASN A 122 -15.55 3.68 -0.86
N SER A 123 -14.28 4.05 -0.84
CA SER A 123 -13.16 3.24 -0.35
C SER A 123 -12.59 3.74 0.99
N THR A 124 -13.38 4.46 1.77
CA THR A 124 -12.93 5.04 3.04
C THR A 124 -12.66 3.93 4.06
N ALA A 125 -11.42 3.88 4.55
CA ALA A 125 -10.99 2.90 5.55
C ALA A 125 -11.56 3.23 6.93
N SER A 126 -11.81 2.20 7.73
CA SER A 126 -12.04 2.37 9.17
C SER A 126 -10.73 2.71 9.86
N GLU A 127 -10.77 3.64 10.81
CA GLU A 127 -9.65 3.99 11.67
C GLU A 127 -9.94 3.56 13.11
N GLU A 128 -9.05 2.76 13.68
CA GLU A 128 -9.07 2.36 15.08
C GLU A 128 -7.64 2.42 15.61
N GLU A 129 -7.39 3.27 16.62
CA GLU A 129 -6.07 3.40 17.25
C GLU A 129 -4.91 3.61 16.26
N GLN A 130 -5.07 4.48 15.25
CA GLN A 130 -4.09 4.71 14.16
C GLN A 130 -3.87 3.52 13.21
N VAL A 131 -4.69 2.48 13.31
CA VAL A 131 -4.75 1.36 12.37
C VAL A 131 -5.86 1.63 11.36
N TYR A 132 -5.49 1.70 10.09
CA TYR A 132 -6.41 1.91 8.99
C TYR A 132 -6.66 0.60 8.28
N THR A 133 -7.91 0.14 8.28
CA THR A 133 -8.31 -1.14 7.71
C THR A 133 -9.42 -0.99 6.67
N LEU A 134 -9.33 -1.80 5.63
CA LEU A 134 -10.40 -1.98 4.66
C LEU A 134 -10.52 -3.45 4.30
N ASP A 135 -11.68 -4.03 4.61
CA ASP A 135 -11.99 -5.44 4.39
C ASP A 135 -12.52 -5.69 2.97
N SER A 136 -12.54 -6.95 2.56
CA SER A 136 -13.03 -7.41 1.26
C SER A 136 -12.26 -6.78 0.09
N VAL A 137 -10.95 -6.60 0.25
CA VAL A 137 -10.05 -5.99 -0.73
C VAL A 137 -8.82 -6.86 -0.96
N ASP A 138 -8.54 -7.12 -2.25
CA ASP A 138 -7.33 -7.83 -2.67
C ASP A 138 -6.10 -6.92 -2.57
N VAL A 139 -5.07 -7.36 -1.84
CA VAL A 139 -3.82 -6.61 -1.71
C VAL A 139 -3.08 -6.59 -3.06
N HIS A 140 -2.81 -5.40 -3.60
CA HIS A 140 -2.16 -5.25 -4.90
C HIS A 140 -1.10 -4.12 -4.89
N PRO A 141 0.07 -4.27 -5.56
CA PRO A 141 1.14 -3.26 -5.56
C PRO A 141 0.74 -1.88 -6.14
N GLN A 142 -0.31 -1.85 -6.97
CA GLN A 142 -0.84 -0.62 -7.57
C GLN A 142 -2.06 -0.07 -6.82
N LEU A 143 -2.57 -0.80 -5.83
CA LEU A 143 -3.67 -0.37 -4.99
C LEU A 143 -3.08 0.22 -3.71
N CYS A 144 -3.29 1.50 -3.50
CA CYS A 144 -2.58 2.27 -2.46
C CYS A 144 -3.56 2.97 -1.54
N PHE A 145 -3.11 3.29 -0.32
CA PHE A 145 -3.83 4.18 0.57
C PHE A 145 -3.48 5.63 0.26
N ARG A 146 -4.51 6.46 0.09
CA ARG A 146 -4.42 7.92 0.11
C ARG A 146 -4.88 8.43 1.46
N PHE A 147 -3.93 8.93 2.23
CA PHE A 147 -4.17 9.65 3.48
C PHE A 147 -4.41 11.13 3.19
N SER A 148 -5.41 11.69 3.83
CA SER A 148 -5.80 13.09 3.69
C SER A 148 -5.94 13.74 5.06
N TYR A 149 -5.25 14.86 5.26
CA TYR A 149 -5.28 15.63 6.48
C TYR A 149 -5.38 17.11 6.14
N LYS A 150 -6.54 17.72 6.42
CA LYS A 150 -6.85 19.10 6.06
C LYS A 150 -6.65 19.32 4.54
N ASN A 151 -5.70 20.19 4.15
CA ASN A 151 -5.42 20.54 2.76
C ASN A 151 -4.24 19.76 2.16
N SER A 152 -3.80 18.70 2.81
CA SER A 152 -2.66 17.90 2.39
C SER A 152 -3.05 16.44 2.23
N SER A 153 -2.37 15.74 1.33
CA SER A 153 -2.56 14.32 1.10
C SER A 153 -1.24 13.62 0.81
N HIS A 154 -1.18 12.34 1.17
CA HIS A 154 -0.04 11.45 0.89
C HIS A 154 -0.55 10.10 0.41
N VAL A 155 0.17 9.50 -0.52
CA VAL A 155 -0.14 8.18 -1.06
C VAL A 155 0.93 7.21 -0.60
N GLU A 156 0.51 6.12 0.04
CA GLU A 156 1.38 5.04 0.49
C GLU A 156 0.89 3.72 -0.13
N CYS A 157 1.78 3.03 -0.84
CA CYS A 157 1.49 1.76 -1.49
C CYS A 157 2.12 0.60 -0.71
N PRO A 158 1.50 -0.60 -0.72
CA PRO A 158 2.09 -1.79 -0.11
C PRO A 158 3.50 -2.06 -0.64
N HIS A 159 4.51 -1.98 0.23
CA HIS A 159 5.90 -2.22 -0.17
C HIS A 159 6.20 -3.69 -0.49
N ARG A 160 5.34 -4.61 -0.04
CA ARG A 160 5.49 -6.03 -0.31
C ARG A 160 4.57 -6.44 -1.46
N PRO A 161 5.13 -6.86 -2.61
CA PRO A 161 4.36 -7.59 -3.58
C PRO A 161 4.16 -9.02 -3.03
N GLU A 162 3.29 -9.20 -2.05
CA GLU A 162 2.80 -10.55 -1.78
C GLU A 162 1.99 -10.99 -2.99
N THR A 163 2.58 -11.86 -3.81
CA THR A 163 1.84 -12.47 -4.90
C THR A 163 0.73 -13.31 -4.26
N ALA A 164 -0.52 -13.03 -4.65
CA ALA A 164 -1.66 -13.81 -4.19
C ALA A 164 -1.58 -15.28 -4.65
N TRP A 165 -0.73 -15.55 -5.64
CA TRP A 165 -0.46 -16.88 -6.19
C TRP A 165 1.04 -17.13 -6.46
N ASN A 166 1.42 -18.39 -6.59
CA ASN A 166 2.76 -18.83 -6.97
C ASN A 166 2.63 -19.99 -7.98
N VAL A 167 3.61 -20.14 -8.86
CA VAL A 167 3.66 -21.23 -9.83
C VAL A 167 5.04 -21.88 -9.83
N SER A 168 5.05 -23.20 -9.82
CA SER A 168 6.25 -23.99 -10.07
C SER A 168 6.00 -24.97 -11.20
N VAL A 169 7.05 -25.39 -11.89
CA VAL A 169 6.97 -26.36 -12.98
C VAL A 169 7.74 -27.61 -12.60
N SER A 170 7.11 -28.76 -12.79
CA SER A 170 7.75 -30.06 -12.71
C SER A 170 7.63 -30.76 -14.07
N VAL A 171 8.58 -31.64 -14.38
CA VAL A 171 8.57 -32.44 -15.60
C VAL A 171 8.11 -33.84 -15.25
N TRP A 172 7.03 -34.31 -15.89
CA TRP A 172 6.51 -35.65 -15.70
C TRP A 172 6.34 -36.35 -17.06
N GLY A 173 7.26 -37.24 -17.40
CA GLY A 173 7.29 -37.90 -18.71
C GLY A 173 7.50 -36.90 -19.86
N LEU A 174 6.55 -36.86 -20.81
CA LEU A 174 6.50 -35.89 -21.93
C LEU A 174 5.55 -34.71 -21.65
N GLN A 175 5.26 -34.43 -20.38
CA GLN A 175 4.35 -33.36 -19.97
C GLN A 175 5.02 -32.43 -18.96
N LEU A 176 4.68 -31.15 -19.04
CA LEU A 176 4.97 -30.15 -18.02
C LEU A 176 3.78 -30.07 -17.07
N GLN A 177 4.04 -30.25 -15.79
CA GLN A 177 3.05 -30.08 -14.74
C GLN A 177 3.31 -28.76 -14.03
N LEU A 178 2.43 -27.79 -14.24
CA LEU A 178 2.43 -26.55 -13.50
C LEU A 178 1.70 -26.76 -12.18
N HIS A 179 2.38 -26.53 -11.07
CA HIS A 179 1.80 -26.50 -9.74
C HIS A 179 1.53 -25.04 -9.36
N LEU A 180 0.25 -24.67 -9.41
CA LEU A 180 -0.21 -23.32 -9.07
C LEU A 180 -0.77 -23.35 -7.65
N THR A 181 -0.29 -22.47 -6.79
CA THR A 181 -0.84 -22.27 -5.45
C THR A 181 -1.46 -20.88 -5.41
N SER A 182 -2.76 -20.80 -5.12
CA SER A 182 -3.47 -19.52 -4.99
C SER A 182 -4.05 -19.40 -3.60
N ARG A 183 -3.85 -18.23 -2.98
CA ARG A 183 -4.41 -17.87 -1.67
C ARG A 183 -5.81 -17.25 -1.78
N ILE A 184 -6.22 -16.87 -2.99
CA ILE A 184 -7.54 -16.30 -3.32
C ILE A 184 -8.19 -17.08 -4.48
N PRO A 185 -9.54 -17.05 -4.62
CA PRO A 185 -10.22 -17.62 -5.79
C PRO A 185 -9.73 -16.95 -7.08
N ALA A 186 -9.03 -17.71 -7.91
CA ALA A 186 -8.46 -17.23 -9.16
C ALA A 186 -8.59 -18.28 -10.26
N ALA A 187 -8.53 -17.81 -11.49
CA ALA A 187 -8.42 -18.64 -12.66
C ALA A 187 -7.08 -18.35 -13.34
N PHE A 188 -6.47 -19.37 -13.90
CA PHE A 188 -5.13 -19.31 -14.46
C PHE A 188 -5.15 -19.78 -15.89
N SER A 189 -4.42 -19.10 -16.75
CA SER A 189 -4.17 -19.48 -18.13
C SER A 189 -2.68 -19.67 -18.34
N ALA A 190 -2.30 -20.74 -19.03
CA ALA A 190 -0.92 -20.97 -19.41
C ALA A 190 -0.81 -21.41 -20.87
N ALA A 191 0.25 -20.96 -21.52
CA ALA A 191 0.60 -21.36 -22.87
C ALA A 191 2.12 -21.53 -22.99
N LEU A 192 2.52 -22.38 -23.93
CA LEU A 192 3.89 -22.37 -24.41
C LEU A 192 4.18 -21.01 -25.05
N CYS A 193 5.41 -20.55 -24.93
CA CYS A 193 5.83 -19.28 -25.47
C CYS A 193 6.99 -19.45 -26.44
N GLN A 194 6.90 -18.75 -27.57
CA GLN A 194 8.02 -18.57 -28.51
C GLN A 194 8.63 -17.17 -28.33
N ARG A 195 9.95 -17.10 -28.19
CA ARG A 195 10.67 -15.83 -28.04
C ARG A 195 10.71 -15.11 -29.39
N ARG A 196 9.99 -13.99 -29.54
CA ARG A 196 10.05 -13.11 -30.72
C ARG A 196 10.52 -11.72 -30.30
N ALA A 197 11.61 -11.24 -30.91
CA ALA A 197 12.14 -9.89 -30.68
C ALA A 197 12.34 -9.51 -29.20
N GLY A 198 12.70 -10.48 -28.34
CA GLY A 198 12.93 -10.25 -26.91
C GLY A 198 11.67 -10.26 -26.03
N GLN A 199 10.47 -10.43 -26.61
CA GLN A 199 9.22 -10.61 -25.87
C GLN A 199 8.69 -12.03 -26.06
N CYS A 200 8.01 -12.52 -25.02
CA CYS A 200 7.46 -13.86 -24.99
C CYS A 200 5.97 -13.80 -25.39
N GLU A 201 5.64 -14.23 -26.61
CA GLU A 201 4.25 -14.32 -27.06
C GLU A 201 3.69 -15.74 -26.87
N PRO A 202 2.48 -15.87 -26.30
CA PRO A 202 1.86 -17.18 -26.07
C PRO A 202 1.43 -17.82 -27.39
N GLU A 203 1.73 -19.11 -27.52
CA GLU A 203 1.32 -19.96 -28.63
C GLU A 203 0.05 -20.76 -28.26
N ALA A 204 -0.87 -20.91 -29.20
CA ALA A 204 -2.05 -21.74 -28.99
C ALA A 204 -1.66 -23.23 -28.89
N PRO A 205 -2.34 -24.05 -28.08
CA PRO A 205 -3.54 -23.73 -27.30
C PRO A 205 -3.24 -23.10 -25.93
N LEU A 206 -4.16 -22.25 -25.46
CA LEU A 206 -4.19 -21.75 -24.09
C LEU A 206 -4.87 -22.79 -23.19
N TYR A 207 -4.17 -23.21 -22.15
CA TYR A 207 -4.68 -24.13 -21.14
C TYR A 207 -5.17 -23.31 -19.94
N THR A 208 -6.41 -23.54 -19.49
CA THR A 208 -7.01 -22.80 -18.38
C THR A 208 -7.40 -23.72 -17.24
N VAL A 209 -7.15 -23.30 -16.00
CA VAL A 209 -7.64 -23.96 -14.80
C VAL A 209 -8.26 -22.93 -13.87
N THR A 210 -9.48 -23.20 -13.42
CA THR A 210 -10.26 -22.33 -12.53
C THR A 210 -10.39 -22.99 -11.18
N GLN A 211 -10.12 -22.26 -10.09
CA GLN A 211 -10.42 -22.76 -8.76
C GLN A 211 -11.94 -22.79 -8.53
N PRO A 212 -12.54 -23.93 -8.15
CA PRO A 212 -13.97 -24.01 -7.88
C PRO A 212 -14.36 -23.17 -6.65
N GLU A 213 -15.51 -22.49 -6.70
CA GLU A 213 -16.05 -21.76 -5.55
C GLU A 213 -16.21 -22.69 -4.33
N GLY A 214 -15.74 -22.24 -3.17
CA GLY A 214 -15.82 -22.99 -1.90
C GLY A 214 -14.71 -24.03 -1.69
N SER A 215 -13.76 -24.16 -2.63
CA SER A 215 -12.55 -24.95 -2.39
C SER A 215 -11.54 -24.17 -1.55
N THR A 216 -10.84 -24.86 -0.65
CA THR A 216 -9.72 -24.28 0.14
C THR A 216 -8.64 -23.75 -0.81
N PRO A 217 -7.85 -22.73 -0.41
CA PRO A 217 -6.58 -22.40 -1.08
C PRO A 217 -5.80 -23.68 -1.34
N GLY A 218 -5.66 -24.05 -2.62
CA GLY A 218 -5.31 -25.40 -3.02
C GLY A 218 -4.35 -25.39 -4.20
N GLU A 219 -3.55 -26.44 -4.27
CA GLU A 219 -2.64 -26.69 -5.36
C GLU A 219 -3.44 -27.12 -6.61
N LEU A 220 -3.38 -26.33 -7.67
CA LEU A 220 -3.93 -26.66 -8.98
C LEU A 220 -2.82 -27.20 -9.88
N ALA A 221 -3.11 -28.26 -10.62
CA ALA A 221 -2.19 -28.82 -11.59
C ALA A 221 -2.68 -28.56 -13.01
N LEU A 222 -1.84 -27.98 -13.86
CA LEU A 222 -2.08 -27.86 -15.30
C LEU A 222 -1.05 -28.70 -16.06
N LEU A 223 -1.50 -29.54 -16.98
CA LEU A 223 -0.65 -30.42 -17.77
C LEU A 223 -0.52 -29.89 -19.19
N LEU A 224 0.69 -29.49 -19.60
CA LEU A 224 1.00 -29.07 -20.97
C LEU A 224 1.85 -30.14 -21.67
N PRO A 225 1.65 -30.39 -22.97
CA PRO A 225 2.51 -31.27 -23.74
C PRO A 225 3.91 -30.65 -23.90
N VAL A 226 4.96 -31.45 -23.69
CA VAL A 226 6.35 -31.01 -23.89
C VAL A 226 6.75 -31.22 -25.35
N GLN A 227 7.26 -30.17 -26.00
CA GLN A 227 8.06 -30.30 -27.22
C GLN A 227 9.48 -29.88 -26.85
N VAL A 228 10.41 -30.82 -26.97
CA VAL A 228 11.65 -30.86 -26.16
C VAL A 228 12.69 -29.83 -26.64
N LEU A 229 13.27 -29.11 -25.67
CA LEU A 229 14.38 -28.13 -25.67
C LEU A 229 14.05 -26.66 -25.98
N GLY A 230 14.24 -25.80 -24.96
CA GLY A 230 14.24 -24.34 -25.09
C GLY A 230 12.89 -23.63 -25.00
N SER A 231 11.80 -24.36 -24.71
CA SER A 231 10.47 -23.75 -24.57
C SER A 231 10.26 -23.17 -23.17
N CYS A 232 9.71 -21.96 -23.10
CA CYS A 232 9.27 -21.35 -21.86
C CYS A 232 7.75 -21.37 -21.77
N VAL A 233 7.22 -21.39 -20.56
CA VAL A 233 5.78 -21.35 -20.28
C VAL A 233 5.42 -19.98 -19.74
N LEU A 234 4.44 -19.34 -20.38
CA LEU A 234 3.85 -18.10 -19.91
C LEU A 234 2.58 -18.41 -19.13
N VAL A 235 2.52 -17.97 -17.87
CA VAL A 235 1.36 -18.14 -16.99
C VAL A 235 0.80 -16.78 -16.65
N SER A 236 -0.51 -16.61 -16.78
CA SER A 236 -1.26 -15.42 -16.39
C SER A 236 -2.46 -15.80 -15.51
N ASP A 237 -2.70 -14.98 -14.50
CA ASP A 237 -3.90 -15.03 -13.68
C ASP A 237 -5.09 -14.31 -14.35
N HIS A 238 -6.29 -14.55 -13.83
CA HIS A 238 -7.52 -13.82 -14.11
C HIS A 238 -8.53 -14.08 -12.97
N CYS A 239 -9.50 -13.19 -12.81
CA CYS A 239 -10.53 -13.35 -11.79
C CYS A 239 -11.47 -14.52 -12.11
N ALA A 240 -11.72 -15.38 -11.12
CA ALA A 240 -12.78 -16.39 -11.16
C ALA A 240 -14.05 -15.82 -10.49
N GLY A 241 -14.88 -15.06 -11.22
CA GLY A 241 -16.16 -14.53 -10.67
C GLY A 241 -16.65 -13.21 -11.27
N ILE A 242 -17.67 -12.60 -10.63
CA ILE A 242 -18.21 -11.29 -11.01
C ILE A 242 -17.17 -10.21 -10.71
N CYS A 243 -16.54 -9.71 -11.78
CA CYS A 243 -15.58 -8.61 -11.77
C CYS A 243 -16.36 -7.28 -11.82
N ALA A 244 -16.30 -6.49 -10.75
CA ALA A 244 -17.08 -5.26 -10.64
C ALA A 244 -16.37 -4.09 -11.34
N VAL A 245 -16.51 -4.02 -12.66
CA VAL A 245 -16.00 -2.95 -13.53
C VAL A 245 -16.46 -1.58 -13.02
N GLY A 246 -15.58 -0.87 -12.35
CA GLY A 246 -15.73 0.56 -12.02
C GLY A 246 -15.56 1.44 -13.25
N ARG A 247 -16.51 1.39 -14.21
CA ARG A 247 -16.64 2.45 -15.24
C ARG A 247 -17.75 3.41 -14.82
N PRO A 248 -17.52 4.72 -14.72
CA PRO A 248 -18.59 5.66 -14.46
C PRO A 248 -19.40 5.85 -15.74
N GLN A 249 -20.62 5.30 -15.78
CA GLN A 249 -21.64 5.81 -16.70
C GLN A 249 -22.76 6.44 -15.91
N HIS A 250 -23.03 7.70 -16.23
CA HIS A 250 -24.11 8.51 -15.70
C HIS A 250 -25.46 7.78 -15.84
N GLY A 251 -26.15 7.52 -14.72
CA GLY A 251 -27.51 7.01 -14.67
C GLY A 251 -28.04 6.94 -13.22
N PRO A 252 -29.34 7.22 -12.97
CA PRO A 252 -29.89 7.47 -11.63
C PRO A 252 -30.12 6.18 -10.81
N PRO A 253 -30.41 6.28 -9.50
CA PRO A 253 -30.06 5.25 -8.53
C PRO A 253 -31.12 4.15 -8.45
N LEU A 254 -30.66 2.90 -8.37
CA LEU A 254 -31.44 1.80 -7.81
C LEU A 254 -30.97 1.55 -6.38
N THR A 255 -31.93 1.67 -5.47
CA THR A 255 -31.86 1.36 -4.05
C THR A 255 -31.54 -0.12 -3.81
N GLN A 256 -30.33 -0.40 -3.33
CA GLN A 256 -29.95 -1.50 -2.43
C GLN A 256 -28.46 -1.37 -2.06
N PRO A 257 -28.05 -1.59 -0.79
CA PRO A 257 -26.65 -1.59 -0.42
C PRO A 257 -26.07 -2.96 -0.76
N LEU A 258 -25.66 -3.15 -2.02
CA LEU A 258 -24.71 -4.20 -2.33
C LEU A 258 -23.37 -3.76 -1.75
N SER A 259 -22.84 -4.53 -0.80
CA SER A 259 -21.46 -4.42 -0.33
C SER A 259 -20.55 -4.41 -1.55
N GLN A 260 -20.00 -3.24 -1.89
CA GLN A 260 -19.08 -3.10 -3.02
C GLN A 260 -17.81 -3.85 -2.65
N VAL A 261 -17.60 -5.04 -3.23
CA VAL A 261 -16.35 -5.80 -3.09
C VAL A 261 -15.37 -5.20 -4.09
N TRP A 262 -14.29 -4.60 -3.58
CA TRP A 262 -13.25 -4.00 -4.40
C TRP A 262 -12.22 -5.07 -4.75
N ARG A 263 -12.49 -5.81 -5.82
CA ARG A 263 -11.51 -6.70 -6.43
C ARG A 263 -10.80 -5.93 -7.52
N SER A 264 -9.47 -6.03 -7.59
CA SER A 264 -8.72 -5.44 -8.69
C SER A 264 -9.14 -6.10 -10.02
N ASP A 265 -9.97 -5.40 -10.80
CA ASP A 265 -10.47 -5.86 -12.09
C ASP A 265 -9.35 -6.17 -13.10
N VAL A 266 -9.51 -7.30 -13.80
CA VAL A 266 -9.12 -7.62 -15.20
C VAL A 266 -7.62 -7.53 -15.57
N HIS A 267 -6.80 -6.89 -14.75
CA HIS A 267 -5.35 -6.75 -14.91
C HIS A 267 -4.56 -7.48 -13.81
N PHE A 268 -5.13 -8.57 -13.28
CA PHE A 268 -4.35 -9.71 -12.79
C PHE A 268 -3.59 -10.34 -13.98
N ALA A 269 -2.77 -9.59 -14.69
CA ALA A 269 -1.95 -10.09 -15.78
C ALA A 269 -0.49 -10.06 -15.33
N ARG A 270 -0.22 -10.59 -14.12
CA ARG A 270 1.17 -10.80 -13.72
C ARG A 270 1.66 -12.01 -14.51
N LYS A 271 2.24 -11.75 -15.67
CA LYS A 271 2.79 -12.81 -16.51
C LYS A 271 4.06 -13.35 -15.86
N GLN A 272 4.05 -14.62 -15.46
CA GLN A 272 5.27 -15.31 -15.03
C GLN A 272 5.77 -16.19 -16.16
N LEU A 273 7.07 -16.08 -16.45
CA LEU A 273 7.75 -16.89 -17.44
C LEU A 273 8.58 -17.95 -16.74
N LEU A 274 8.33 -19.22 -17.05
CA LEU A 274 9.08 -20.35 -16.51
C LEU A 274 9.82 -21.06 -17.64
N CYS A 275 11.15 -21.12 -17.56
CA CYS A 275 12.00 -21.85 -18.50
C CYS A 275 12.70 -22.98 -17.72
N PRO A 276 12.24 -24.25 -17.84
CA PRO A 276 12.74 -25.37 -17.04
C PRO A 276 14.22 -25.71 -17.30
N ASP A 277 14.69 -25.45 -18.52
CA ASP A 277 16.11 -25.50 -18.86
C ASP A 277 16.64 -24.07 -18.89
N GLY A 278 17.28 -23.64 -17.81
CA GLY A 278 17.83 -22.29 -17.70
C GLY A 278 18.74 -21.97 -18.90
N GLU A 279 18.42 -20.91 -19.64
CA GLU A 279 19.38 -20.34 -20.59
C GLU A 279 20.58 -19.82 -19.82
N ARG A 280 21.57 -20.69 -19.75
CA ARG A 280 22.98 -20.38 -19.85
C ARG A 280 23.25 -19.87 -21.27
N GLY A 281 23.66 -18.61 -21.38
CA GLY A 281 24.34 -18.01 -22.54
C GLY A 281 24.06 -16.51 -22.62
N SER A 282 24.99 -15.55 -22.79
CA SER A 282 26.36 -15.52 -23.32
C SER A 282 26.62 -16.43 -24.52
#